data_AF-A0AAV3YVZ1-F1
#
_entry.id   AF-A0AAV3YVZ1-F1
#
_cell.length_a   1.000
_cell.length_b   1.000
_cell.length_c   1.000
_cell.angle_alpha   90.00
_cell.angle_beta   90.00
_cell.angle_gamma   90.00
#
_symmetry.space_group_name_H-M   'P 1'
#
loop_
_entity.id
_entity.type
_entity.pdbx_description
1 polymer ?
#
loop_
_entity_poly.entity_id
_entity_poly.type
_entity_poly.pdbx_seq_one_letter_code
_entity_poly.pdbx_strand_id
1 'polypeptide(L)'
;MVTELLDEYKWSVLGHLRYFPDLGLCNAWLFPKTKEHLCGHGFESDEDITFVTKESIRWLDKDFYVTAFDSWLRRVQKIIDNDSCYVD
;
A
#
# COMPACT_ATOMS: atom_id res chain seq x y z
N MET A 1 -15.16 11.43 -16.20
CA MET A 1 -13.88 11.57 -15.45
C MET A 1 -13.85 10.57 -14.30
N VAL A 2 -12.66 10.15 -13.81
CA VAL A 2 -12.57 9.20 -12.68
C VAL A 2 -13.32 9.69 -11.44
N THR A 3 -13.36 11.00 -11.21
CA THR A 3 -14.11 11.62 -10.11
C THR A 3 -15.62 11.40 -10.20
N GLU A 4 -16.20 11.35 -11.40
CA GLU A 4 -17.63 11.09 -11.60
C GLU A 4 -17.96 9.62 -11.29
N LEU A 5 -17.06 8.69 -11.65
CA LEU A 5 -17.21 7.28 -11.30
C LEU A 5 -17.14 7.05 -9.79
N LEU A 6 -16.23 7.74 -9.09
CA LEU A 6 -16.13 7.65 -7.63
C LEU A 6 -17.41 8.15 -6.94
N ASP A 7 -18.03 9.21 -7.47
CA ASP A 7 -19.31 9.71 -6.99
C ASP A 7 -20.47 8.75 -7.29
N GLU A 8 -20.51 8.17 -8.50
CA GLU A 8 -21.47 7.14 -8.89
C GLU A 8 -21.41 5.91 -7.95
N TYR A 9 -20.20 5.45 -7.62
CA TYR A 9 -19.98 4.36 -6.66
C TYR A 9 -20.19 4.77 -5.20
N LYS A 10 -20.41 6.07 -4.92
CA LYS A 10 -20.58 6.65 -3.58
C LYS A 10 -19.38 6.39 -2.68
N TRP A 11 -18.17 6.41 -3.25
CA TRP A 11 -16.94 6.20 -2.50
C TRP A 11 -16.42 7.51 -1.92
N SER A 12 -16.17 7.53 -0.62
CA SER A 12 -15.46 8.64 0.01
C SER A 12 -13.99 8.60 -0.37
N VAL A 13 -13.46 9.74 -0.83
CA VAL A 13 -12.05 9.88 -1.18
C VAL A 13 -11.31 10.41 0.03
N LEU A 14 -10.40 9.61 0.59
CA LEU A 14 -9.52 10.04 1.66
C LEU A 14 -8.48 11.02 1.11
N GLY A 15 -8.31 12.16 1.78
CA GLY A 15 -7.24 13.10 1.45
C GLY A 15 -5.86 12.45 1.63
N HIS A 16 -4.99 12.60 0.63
CA HIS A 16 -3.62 12.09 0.67
C HIS A 16 -2.62 13.25 0.57
N LEU A 17 -1.67 13.32 1.51
CA LEU A 17 -0.65 14.35 1.52
C LEU A 17 0.32 14.18 0.35
N ARG A 18 0.71 15.29 -0.27
CA ARG A 18 1.64 15.27 -1.42
C ARG A 18 3.05 14.90 -0.93
N TYR A 19 3.72 13.99 -1.63
CA TYR A 19 5.10 13.53 -1.36
C TYR A 19 5.30 12.74 -0.06
N PHE A 20 4.24 12.11 0.48
CA PHE A 20 4.34 11.18 1.62
C PHE A 20 4.12 9.73 1.16
N PRO A 21 5.09 9.11 0.46
CA PRO A 21 4.95 7.74 -0.01
C PRO A 21 4.72 6.76 1.15
N ASP A 22 5.26 7.05 2.34
CA ASP A 22 5.13 6.26 3.56
C ASP A 22 3.73 6.25 4.17
N LEU A 23 2.85 7.14 3.70
CA LEU A 23 1.42 7.13 4.02
C LEU A 23 0.61 6.30 3.03
N GLY A 24 1.18 5.92 1.88
CA GLY A 24 0.56 4.96 0.98
C GLY A 24 0.72 3.55 1.55
N LEU A 25 -0.37 2.97 2.08
CA LEU A 25 -0.37 1.60 2.61
C LEU A 25 0.26 0.59 1.64
N CYS A 26 -0.04 0.73 0.34
CA CYS A 26 0.56 -0.13 -0.68
C CYS A 26 2.09 0.05 -0.78
N ASN A 27 2.57 1.29 -0.76
CA ASN A 27 4.00 1.59 -0.93
C ASN A 27 4.84 1.19 0.28
N ALA A 28 4.31 1.38 1.49
CA ALA A 28 5.07 1.14 2.72
C ALA A 28 4.93 -0.29 3.26
N TRP A 29 3.88 -1.04 2.90
CA TRP A 29 3.67 -2.40 3.41
C TRP A 29 3.51 -3.44 2.30
N LEU A 30 2.54 -3.28 1.40
CA LEU A 30 2.21 -4.32 0.43
C LEU A 30 3.36 -4.58 -0.56
N PHE A 31 3.84 -3.54 -1.26
CA PHE A 31 4.87 -3.67 -2.28
C PHE A 31 6.21 -4.13 -1.74
N PRO A 32 6.71 -3.65 -0.58
CA PRO A 32 7.91 -4.21 0.03
C PRO A 32 7.77 -5.71 0.26
N LYS A 33 6.61 -6.16 0.76
CA LYS A 33 6.39 -7.58 1.05
C LYS A 33 6.27 -8.43 -0.20
N THR A 34 5.52 -7.99 -1.21
CA THR A 34 5.48 -8.63 -2.53
C THR A 34 6.89 -8.69 -3.14
N LYS A 35 7.67 -7.61 -3.01
CA LYS A 35 9.01 -7.50 -3.59
C LYS A 35 10.01 -8.49 -2.99
N GLU A 36 9.88 -8.87 -1.72
CA GLU A 36 10.69 -9.95 -1.12
C GLU A 36 10.60 -11.26 -1.93
N HIS A 37 9.43 -11.56 -2.51
CA HIS A 37 9.21 -12.75 -3.32
C HIS A 37 9.62 -12.57 -4.79
N LEU A 38 9.65 -11.33 -5.29
CA LEU A 38 9.99 -11.04 -6.68
C LEU A 38 11.49 -10.81 -6.88
N CYS A 39 12.18 -10.27 -5.88
CA CYS A 39 13.60 -9.96 -5.98
C CYS A 39 14.45 -11.21 -6.20
N GLY A 40 15.45 -11.11 -7.06
CA GLY A 40 16.39 -12.20 -7.35
C GLY A 40 15.88 -13.24 -8.35
N HIS A 41 14.64 -13.14 -8.81
CA HIS A 41 14.06 -14.04 -9.80
C HIS A 41 14.11 -13.43 -11.21
N GLY A 42 14.57 -14.22 -12.18
CA GLY A 42 14.34 -13.94 -13.60
C GLY A 42 13.01 -14.55 -14.02
N PHE A 43 12.20 -13.81 -14.77
CA PHE A 43 10.91 -14.29 -15.27
C PHE A 43 10.98 -14.42 -16.79
N GLU A 44 10.40 -15.49 -17.33
CA GLU A 44 10.42 -15.78 -18.77
C GLU A 44 9.21 -15.17 -19.49
N SER A 45 8.15 -14.86 -18.75
CA SER A 45 6.90 -14.31 -19.27
C SER A 45 6.19 -13.37 -18.29
N ASP A 46 5.26 -12.57 -18.82
CA ASP A 46 4.36 -11.72 -18.01
C ASP A 46 3.39 -12.57 -17.17
N GLU A 47 3.03 -13.75 -17.66
CA GLU A 47 2.23 -14.74 -16.93
C GLU A 47 2.92 -15.21 -15.65
N ASP A 48 4.24 -15.46 -15.71
CA ASP A 48 5.03 -15.88 -14.55
C ASP A 48 5.08 -14.78 -13.49
N ILE A 49 5.31 -13.53 -13.91
CA ILE A 49 5.30 -12.36 -13.02
C ILE A 49 3.94 -12.24 -12.35
N THR A 50 2.86 -12.36 -13.13
CA THR A 50 1.48 -12.26 -12.64
C THR A 50 1.18 -13.37 -11.63
N PHE A 51 1.59 -14.60 -11.92
CA PHE A 51 1.40 -15.75 -11.04
C PHE A 51 2.12 -15.54 -9.71
N VAL A 52 3.43 -15.25 -9.74
CA VAL A 52 4.24 -15.04 -8.52
C VAL A 52 3.73 -13.86 -7.71
N THR A 53 3.33 -12.76 -8.36
CA THR A 53 2.74 -11.60 -7.69
C THR A 53 1.44 -11.98 -6.97
N LYS A 54 0.52 -12.69 -7.65
CA LYS A 54 -0.74 -13.13 -7.03
C LYS A 54 -0.50 -14.07 -5.87
N GLU A 55 0.40 -15.03 -6.01
CA GLU A 55 0.74 -15.96 -4.94
C GLU A 55 1.33 -15.21 -3.75
N SER A 56 2.28 -14.30 -3.95
CA SER A 56 2.86 -13.51 -2.85
C SER A 56 1.82 -12.75 -2.04
N ILE A 57 0.77 -12.22 -2.68
CA ILE A 57 -0.33 -11.51 -2.00
C ILE A 57 -1.26 -12.49 -1.28
N ARG A 58 -1.53 -13.66 -1.86
CA ARG A 58 -2.37 -14.72 -1.26
C ARG A 58 -1.77 -15.31 0.01
N TRP A 59 -0.44 -15.32 0.12
CA TRP A 59 0.26 -15.78 1.32
C TRP A 59 0.23 -14.76 2.47
N LEU A 60 -0.19 -13.52 2.22
CA LEU A 60 -0.37 -12.53 3.28
C LEU A 60 -1.65 -12.83 4.06
N ASP A 61 -1.49 -13.08 5.35
CA ASP A 61 -2.61 -13.34 6.25
C ASP A 61 -3.37 -12.05 6.63
N LYS A 62 -4.49 -12.23 7.34
CA LYS A 62 -5.29 -11.11 7.84
C LYS A 62 -4.48 -10.21 8.79
N ASP A 63 -3.63 -10.80 9.62
CA ASP A 63 -2.91 -10.09 10.68
C ASP A 63 -1.87 -9.13 10.10
N PHE A 64 -1.28 -9.46 8.95
CA PHE A 64 -0.46 -8.55 8.16
C PHE A 64 -1.22 -7.25 7.82
N TYR A 65 -2.43 -7.37 7.27
CA TYR A 65 -3.22 -6.20 6.88
C TYR A 65 -3.65 -5.38 8.11
N VAL A 66 -4.14 -6.04 9.17
CA VAL A 66 -4.52 -5.36 10.42
C VAL A 66 -3.34 -4.57 10.98
N THR A 67 -2.16 -5.19 11.04
CA THR A 67 -0.93 -4.55 11.51
C THR A 67 -0.52 -3.35 10.63
N ALA A 68 -0.69 -3.46 9.31
CA ALA A 68 -0.41 -2.37 8.37
C ALA A 68 -1.33 -1.17 8.62
N PHE A 69 -2.64 -1.39 8.75
CA PHE A 69 -3.61 -0.33 9.05
C PHE A 69 -3.36 0.33 10.41
N ASP A 70 -3.09 -0.47 11.46
CA ASP A 70 -2.78 0.07 12.79
C ASP A 70 -1.49 0.91 12.79
N SER A 71 -0.48 0.47 12.05
CA SER A 71 0.79 1.20 11.92
C SER A 71 0.63 2.47 11.12
N TRP A 72 -0.20 2.43 10.08
CA TRP A 72 -0.56 3.61 9.29
C TRP A 72 -1.29 4.65 10.13
N LEU A 73 -2.30 4.26 10.93
CA LEU A 73 -2.99 5.19 11.84
C LEU A 73 -2.03 5.87 12.83
N ARG A 74 -1.12 5.09 13.44
CA ARG A 74 -0.09 5.64 14.32
C ARG A 74 0.84 6.63 13.61
N ARG A 75 1.23 6.32 12.38
CA ARG A 75 2.12 7.18 11.58
C ARG A 75 1.41 8.47 11.15
N VAL A 76 0.15 8.39 10.73
CA VAL A 76 -0.67 9.57 10.44
C VAL A 76 -0.75 10.49 11.67
N GLN A 77 -1.00 9.92 12.86
CA GLN A 77 -1.04 10.71 14.10
C GLN A 77 0.30 11.39 14.38
N LYS A 78 1.43 10.68 14.24
CA LYS A 78 2.77 11.26 14.41
C LYS A 78 3.03 12.44 13.45
N ILE A 79 2.58 12.36 12.20
CA ILE A 79 2.74 13.45 11.23
C ILE A 79 1.91 14.65 11.66
N ILE A 80 0.68 14.44 12.14
CA ILE A 80 -0.17 15.51 12.68
C ILE A 80 0.52 16.17 13.89
N ASP A 81 1.06 15.36 14.81
CA ASP A 81 1.72 15.86 16.02
C ASP A 81 3.05 16.59 15.73
N ASN A 82 3.66 16.33 14.57
CA ASN A 82 4.91 16.92 14.12
C ASN A 82 4.69 18.03 13.07
N ASP A 83 3.58 18.77 13.16
CA ASP A 83 3.24 19.89 12.26
C ASP A 83 3.29 19.55 10.76
N SER A 84 2.86 18.33 10.41
CA SER A 84 2.91 17.79 9.04
C SER A 84 4.32 17.63 8.46
N CYS A 85 5.36 17.60 9.29
CA CYS A 85 6.70 17.22 8.88
C CYS A 85 6.83 15.70 8.75
N TYR A 86 7.76 15.27 7.89
CA TYR A 86 8.10 13.87 7.72
C TYR A 86 8.57 13.23 9.02
N VAL A 87 8.20 11.96 9.24
CA VAL A 87 8.54 11.18 10.43
C VAL A 87 9.08 9.81 9.99
N ASP A 88 10.18 9.37 10.61
CA ASP A 88 10.72 8.00 10.44
C ASP A 88 9.88 6.97 11.22
#